data_AF-A0A3D1LDL6-F1
#
_entry.id   AF-A0A3D1LDL6-F1
#
_cell.length_a   1.000
_cell.length_b   1.000
_cell.length_c   1.000
_cell.angle_alpha   90.00
_cell.angle_beta   90.00
_cell.angle_gamma   90.00
#
_symmetry.space_group_name_H-M   'P 1'
#
loop_
_entity.id
_entity.type
_entity.pdbx_description
1 polymer ?
#
loop_
_entity_poly.entity_id
_entity_poly.type
_entity_poly.pdbx_seq_one_letter_code
_entity_poly.pdbx_strand_id
1 'polypeptide(L)'
;MKQKLRRLALGVLFGMLALCALSLQAGAAETAFTDQALEGISLPKVLGSETFSWEGVDFHRVTIPRYVLERYETSSYEILPGQSDERVKAVKLALYSNDTYPDNEFVTYTQVRAGEAVESYFDAHLAALLETIYRFCGLDEKTACIDELTDYLLSNLPNLGPDMRHDIEASYKYELTKTGTYGTVARSGQLDNLYYFAQTDPDWAGEIFEFEGNGATLKDRGCGCACAAMVFSTYHKVEITPRWMRTYALQDNYPVSYGLPNEYFEGIARYYENLEYARYGTKLNAPAIYKKKEVNMQTLADQIENQGYLAIIHVVKGAFTSHEHYMVLCGYEVIDGQPYFLVADPYVLQSRYKDWDQLRKTDTGNDGLIYATPDVLYRDMKAIILFSQDRNEFPLYCRTQRAEALAPERS
;
A
#
# COMPACT_ATOMS: atom_id res chain seq x y z
N MET A 1 -28.47 28.30 65.73
CA MET A 1 -27.15 27.71 65.34
C MET A 1 -27.11 27.10 63.94
N LYS A 2 -28.08 26.28 63.52
CA LYS A 2 -28.04 25.55 62.22
C LYS A 2 -27.98 26.42 60.95
N GLN A 3 -28.55 27.63 60.97
CA GLN A 3 -28.57 28.52 59.79
C GLN A 3 -27.26 29.28 59.57
N LYS A 4 -26.52 29.61 60.65
CA LYS A 4 -25.19 30.24 60.56
C LYS A 4 -24.13 29.26 60.06
N LEU A 5 -24.16 27.98 60.51
CA LEU A 5 -23.25 26.95 60.00
C LEU A 5 -23.48 26.64 58.51
N ARG A 6 -24.74 26.63 58.03
CA ARG A 6 -25.04 26.42 56.61
C ARG A 6 -24.54 27.56 55.71
N ARG A 7 -24.63 28.81 56.16
CA ARG A 7 -24.08 29.96 55.41
C ARG A 7 -22.55 29.97 55.38
N LEU A 8 -21.90 29.54 56.47
CA LEU A 8 -20.44 29.41 56.53
C LEU A 8 -19.94 28.28 55.59
N ALA A 9 -20.60 27.13 55.61
CA ALA A 9 -20.26 25.98 54.76
C ALA A 9 -20.47 26.29 53.26
N LEU A 10 -21.54 27.02 52.92
CA LEU A 10 -21.80 27.42 51.53
C LEU A 10 -20.77 28.46 51.04
N GLY A 11 -20.38 29.41 51.90
CA GLY A 11 -19.35 30.39 51.57
C GLY A 11 -17.96 29.77 51.35
N VAL A 12 -17.60 28.76 52.15
CA VAL A 12 -16.35 28.01 51.97
C VAL A 12 -16.37 27.16 50.69
N LEU A 13 -17.51 26.55 50.35
CA LEU A 13 -17.67 25.77 49.12
C LEU A 13 -17.55 26.66 47.86
N PHE A 14 -18.20 27.84 47.87
CA PHE A 14 -18.06 28.82 46.78
C PHE A 14 -16.64 29.39 46.69
N GLY A 15 -15.97 29.59 47.83
CA GLY A 15 -14.57 30.02 47.88
C GLY A 15 -13.61 28.99 47.28
N MET A 16 -13.79 27.70 47.55
CA MET A 16 -12.99 26.63 46.95
C MET A 16 -13.27 26.47 45.45
N LEU A 17 -14.54 26.56 45.03
CA LEU A 17 -14.90 26.50 43.61
C LEU A 17 -14.32 27.69 42.82
N ALA A 18 -14.31 28.89 43.42
CA ALA A 18 -13.68 30.06 42.83
C ALA A 18 -12.15 29.91 42.77
N LEU A 19 -11.50 29.35 43.81
CA LEU A 19 -10.06 29.06 43.76
C LEU A 19 -9.71 27.99 42.72
N CYS A 20 -10.51 26.93 42.59
CA CYS A 20 -10.32 25.90 41.56
C CYS A 20 -10.53 26.47 40.15
N ALA A 21 -11.53 27.34 39.95
CA ALA A 21 -11.77 28.01 38.68
C ALA A 21 -10.63 28.99 38.33
N LEU A 22 -10.11 29.72 39.32
CA LEU A 22 -8.95 30.60 39.15
C LEU A 22 -7.65 29.81 38.90
N SER A 23 -7.46 28.64 39.51
CA SER A 23 -6.30 27.78 39.22
C SER A 23 -6.40 27.08 37.87
N LEU A 24 -7.61 26.71 37.43
CA LEU A 24 -7.86 26.18 36.08
C LEU A 24 -7.68 27.27 35.02
N GLN A 25 -8.16 28.49 35.28
CA GLN A 25 -7.93 29.64 34.40
C GLN A 25 -6.47 30.08 34.39
N ALA A 26 -5.76 29.99 35.51
CA ALA A 26 -4.33 30.25 35.57
C ALA A 26 -3.54 29.19 34.80
N GLY A 27 -3.85 27.89 34.95
CA GLY A 27 -3.21 26.83 34.18
C GLY A 27 -3.51 26.89 32.68
N ALA A 28 -4.74 27.28 32.30
CA ALA A 28 -5.14 27.50 30.91
C ALA A 28 -4.52 28.77 30.30
N ALA A 29 -4.38 29.84 31.10
CA ALA A 29 -3.72 31.08 30.67
C ALA A 29 -2.19 30.91 30.61
N GLU A 30 -1.60 30.11 31.50
CA GLU A 30 -0.18 29.78 31.49
C GLU A 30 0.14 28.90 30.28
N THR A 31 -0.66 27.87 29.98
CA THR A 31 -0.53 27.11 28.71
C THR A 31 -0.74 27.98 27.48
N ALA A 32 -1.78 28.81 27.42
CA ALA A 32 -2.01 29.72 26.29
C ALA A 32 -0.92 30.79 26.12
N PHE A 33 -0.35 31.31 27.22
CA PHE A 33 0.75 32.27 27.17
C PHE A 33 2.07 31.59 26.77
N THR A 34 2.28 30.33 27.17
CA THR A 34 3.42 29.53 26.73
C THR A 34 3.30 29.24 25.23
N ASP A 35 2.10 28.88 24.75
CA ASP A 35 1.82 28.66 23.33
C ASP A 35 2.06 29.92 22.49
N GLN A 36 1.53 31.08 22.91
CA GLN A 36 1.78 32.36 22.22
C GLN A 36 3.26 32.81 22.26
N ALA A 37 3.97 32.55 23.36
CA ALA A 37 5.38 32.88 23.48
C ALA A 37 6.27 31.95 22.64
N LEU A 38 5.88 30.68 22.50
CA LEU A 38 6.57 29.68 21.69
C LEU A 38 6.31 29.85 20.20
N GLU A 39 5.10 30.23 19.78
CA GLU A 39 4.78 30.66 18.41
C GLU A 39 5.59 31.90 18.00
N GLY A 40 5.84 32.81 18.96
CA GLY A 40 6.65 34.02 18.77
C GLY A 40 8.16 33.77 18.60
N ILE A 41 8.66 32.58 18.96
CA ILE A 41 10.05 32.14 18.78
C ILE A 41 10.08 31.11 17.64
N SER A 42 9.81 31.58 16.42
CA SER A 42 9.90 30.80 15.18
C SER A 42 11.35 30.53 14.75
N LEU A 43 12.18 30.03 15.65
CA LEU A 43 13.47 29.46 15.26
C LEU A 43 13.25 27.98 14.94
N PRO A 44 13.17 27.58 13.65
CA PRO A 44 13.14 26.17 13.31
C PRO A 44 14.38 25.52 13.91
N LYS A 45 14.19 24.47 14.70
CA LYS A 45 15.30 23.64 15.14
C LYS A 45 15.44 22.56 14.09
N VAL A 46 16.44 22.70 13.22
CA VAL A 46 16.93 21.52 12.49
C VAL A 46 17.45 20.56 13.57
N LEU A 47 16.84 19.39 13.71
CA LEU A 47 17.46 18.30 14.45
C LEU A 47 18.62 17.79 13.58
N GLY A 48 19.80 18.40 13.73
CA GLY A 48 21.01 18.03 13.00
C GLY A 48 21.21 18.80 11.69
N SER A 49 21.66 18.10 10.65
CA SER A 49 21.93 18.63 9.29
C SER A 49 20.64 18.84 8.50
N GLU A 50 20.61 19.78 7.55
CA GLU A 50 19.49 19.94 6.59
C GLU A 50 19.36 18.80 5.58
N THR A 51 20.32 17.87 5.59
CA THR A 51 20.36 16.69 4.73
C THR A 51 20.70 15.42 5.52
N PHE A 52 20.41 14.27 4.92
CA PHE A 52 20.84 12.95 5.39
C PHE A 52 21.14 12.03 4.21
N SER A 53 22.01 11.04 4.41
CA SER A 53 22.30 10.02 3.40
C SER A 53 21.63 8.71 3.76
N TRP A 54 20.98 8.06 2.79
CA TRP A 54 20.36 6.76 2.96
C TRP A 54 20.52 5.95 1.67
N GLU A 55 21.06 4.73 1.79
CA GLU A 55 21.28 3.80 0.67
C GLU A 55 22.08 4.43 -0.50
N GLY A 56 22.99 5.34 -0.19
CA GLY A 56 23.83 6.03 -1.18
C GLY A 56 23.18 7.23 -1.87
N VAL A 57 21.98 7.64 -1.44
CA VAL A 57 21.29 8.85 -1.91
C VAL A 57 21.26 9.90 -0.81
N ASP A 58 21.59 11.15 -1.15
CA ASP A 58 21.48 12.29 -0.26
C ASP A 58 20.09 12.93 -0.40
N PHE A 59 19.37 13.03 0.71
CA PHE A 59 18.04 13.61 0.82
C PHE A 59 18.05 14.90 1.63
N HIS A 60 17.07 15.75 1.38
CA HIS A 60 16.79 16.92 2.21
C HIS A 60 15.80 16.59 3.33
N ARG A 61 15.96 17.25 4.49
CA ARG A 61 15.12 17.02 5.66
C ARG A 61 13.82 17.80 5.65
N VAL A 62 12.85 17.26 6.39
CA VAL A 62 11.69 18.00 6.89
C VAL A 62 12.05 18.55 8.28
N THR A 63 12.05 19.87 8.43
CA THR A 63 12.41 20.52 9.71
C THR A 63 11.16 20.73 10.56
N ILE A 64 11.22 20.25 11.80
CA ILE A 64 10.14 20.38 12.79
C ILE A 64 10.34 21.70 13.56
N PRO A 65 9.30 22.54 13.72
CA PRO A 65 9.39 23.71 14.59
C PRO A 65 9.79 23.33 16.01
N ARG A 66 10.65 24.14 16.63
CA ARG A 66 11.20 23.83 17.97
C ARG A 66 10.11 23.62 19.03
N TYR A 67 9.08 24.46 19.01
CA TYR A 67 8.00 24.39 19.99
C TYR A 67 7.18 23.11 19.87
N VAL A 68 7.05 22.53 18.66
CA VAL A 68 6.36 21.26 18.43
C VAL A 68 7.11 20.14 19.14
N LEU A 69 8.45 20.12 19.03
CA LEU A 69 9.27 19.17 19.78
C LEU A 69 9.12 19.39 21.28
N GLU A 70 9.26 20.63 21.77
CA GLU A 70 9.13 20.93 23.21
C GLU A 70 7.74 20.57 23.78
N ARG A 71 6.69 20.65 22.97
CA ARG A 71 5.31 20.32 23.34
C ARG A 71 5.02 18.83 23.31
N TYR A 72 5.46 18.12 22.26
CA TYR A 72 5.05 16.73 22.00
C TYR A 72 6.11 15.68 22.32
N GLU A 73 7.38 16.05 22.48
CA GLU A 73 8.44 15.12 22.88
C GLU A 73 8.24 14.60 24.31
N THR A 74 7.46 15.29 25.14
CA THR A 74 7.08 14.85 26.49
C THR A 74 5.80 14.02 26.53
N SER A 75 5.27 13.60 25.37
CA SER A 75 4.03 12.82 25.35
C SER A 75 4.16 11.54 26.19
N SER A 76 3.07 11.17 26.85
CA SER A 76 3.07 10.17 27.91
C SER A 76 2.72 8.75 27.44
N TYR A 77 2.46 8.58 26.15
CA TYR A 77 2.09 7.30 25.56
C TYR A 77 2.83 7.07 24.24
N GLU A 78 3.20 5.81 24.01
CA GLU A 78 3.85 5.32 22.81
C GLU A 78 3.06 4.09 22.35
N ILE A 79 2.29 4.22 21.26
CA ILE A 79 1.50 3.13 20.70
C ILE A 79 2.22 2.60 19.46
N LEU A 80 2.58 1.32 19.45
CA LEU A 80 3.26 0.74 18.29
C LEU A 80 2.27 0.45 17.15
N PRO A 81 2.66 0.56 15.87
CA PRO A 81 1.79 0.35 14.72
C PRO A 81 0.97 -0.95 14.71
N GLY A 82 1.51 -2.03 15.30
CA GLY A 82 0.86 -3.34 15.39
C GLY A 82 0.03 -3.60 16.64
N GLN A 83 -0.20 -2.58 17.47
CA GLN A 83 -1.06 -2.73 18.64
C GLN A 83 -2.53 -2.62 18.26
N SER A 84 -3.38 -3.43 18.89
CA SER A 84 -4.84 -3.34 18.77
C SER A 84 -5.35 -2.12 19.55
N ASP A 85 -5.27 -0.94 18.92
CA ASP A 85 -5.67 0.34 19.49
C ASP A 85 -6.55 1.15 18.52
N GLU A 86 -7.54 1.88 19.04
CA GLU A 86 -8.43 2.72 18.22
C GLU A 86 -7.68 3.82 17.47
N ARG A 87 -6.57 4.31 18.03
CA ARG A 87 -5.73 5.33 17.41
C ARG A 87 -4.97 4.80 16.21
N VAL A 88 -4.46 3.56 16.31
CA VAL A 88 -3.86 2.83 15.17
C VAL A 88 -4.87 2.70 14.04
N LYS A 89 -6.09 2.27 14.37
CA LYS A 89 -7.19 2.15 13.40
C LYS A 89 -7.55 3.50 12.76
N ALA A 90 -7.66 4.55 13.55
CA ALA A 90 -7.97 5.89 13.05
C ALA A 90 -6.91 6.42 12.07
N VAL A 91 -5.61 6.22 12.37
CA VAL A 91 -4.51 6.59 11.47
C VAL A 91 -4.60 5.85 10.14
N LYS A 92 -4.84 4.54 10.16
CA LYS A 92 -4.97 3.73 8.94
C LYS A 92 -6.14 4.17 8.07
N LEU A 93 -7.30 4.43 8.68
CA LEU A 93 -8.47 4.95 7.96
C LEU A 93 -8.24 6.35 7.39
N ALA A 94 -7.54 7.21 8.13
CA ALA A 94 -7.19 8.55 7.66
C ALA A 94 -6.27 8.48 6.45
N LEU A 95 -5.23 7.64 6.48
CA LEU A 95 -4.31 7.47 5.36
C LEU A 95 -5.00 6.94 4.08
N TYR A 96 -6.02 6.09 4.20
CA TYR A 96 -6.81 5.63 3.05
C TYR A 96 -7.77 6.71 2.50
N SER A 97 -8.13 7.70 3.30
CA SER A 97 -9.12 8.71 2.92
C SER A 97 -8.54 9.72 1.93
N ASN A 98 -9.02 9.69 0.69
CA ASN A 98 -8.71 10.73 -0.31
C ASN A 98 -9.14 12.14 0.14
N ASP A 99 -10.12 12.27 1.04
CA ASP A 99 -10.51 13.56 1.60
C ASP A 99 -9.43 14.13 2.54
N THR A 100 -8.69 13.25 3.21
CA THR A 100 -7.65 13.62 4.19
C THR A 100 -6.27 13.69 3.55
N TYR A 101 -5.94 12.74 2.67
CA TYR A 101 -4.70 12.69 1.91
C TYR A 101 -5.02 12.57 0.41
N PRO A 102 -5.22 13.70 -0.29
CA PRO A 102 -5.44 13.67 -1.74
C PRO A 102 -4.18 13.19 -2.46
N ASP A 103 -4.36 12.42 -3.54
CA ASP A 103 -3.30 11.85 -4.37
C ASP A 103 -2.27 11.01 -3.58
N ASN A 104 -2.73 10.36 -2.51
CA ASN A 104 -1.91 9.54 -1.62
C ASN A 104 -1.52 8.21 -2.28
N GLU A 105 -0.24 7.87 -2.21
CA GLU A 105 0.32 6.59 -2.66
C GLU A 105 0.96 5.78 -1.52
N PHE A 106 0.84 6.24 -0.27
CA PHE A 106 1.28 5.55 0.93
C PHE A 106 0.38 4.35 1.26
N VAL A 107 -0.92 4.49 1.01
CA VAL A 107 -1.94 3.46 1.23
C VAL A 107 -2.82 3.37 -0.01
N THR A 108 -2.92 2.17 -0.55
CA THR A 108 -3.67 1.92 -1.78
C THR A 108 -4.88 1.00 -1.51
N TYR A 109 -5.82 0.88 -2.47
CA TYR A 109 -7.06 0.11 -2.33
C TYR A 109 -6.82 -1.37 -1.97
N THR A 110 -5.83 -1.99 -2.57
CA THR A 110 -5.41 -3.38 -2.33
C THR A 110 -4.72 -3.56 -0.98
N GLN A 111 -4.39 -2.47 -0.29
CA GLN A 111 -3.79 -2.47 1.04
C GLN A 111 -4.79 -2.16 2.15
N VAL A 112 -5.89 -1.46 1.84
CA VAL A 112 -7.01 -1.19 2.76
C VAL A 112 -8.33 -1.11 1.98
N ARG A 113 -9.32 -1.92 2.36
CA ARG A 113 -10.68 -1.83 1.82
C ARG A 113 -11.68 -1.40 2.89
N ALA A 114 -12.39 -0.30 2.64
CA ALA A 114 -13.41 0.22 3.54
C ALA A 114 -14.50 -0.83 3.83
N GLY A 115 -14.80 -1.06 5.12
CA GLY A 115 -15.78 -2.06 5.55
C GLY A 115 -15.23 -3.49 5.66
N GLU A 116 -13.95 -3.70 5.34
CA GLU A 116 -13.25 -4.96 5.59
C GLU A 116 -12.22 -4.80 6.72
N ALA A 117 -11.90 -5.90 7.41
CA ALA A 117 -10.92 -5.92 8.51
C ALA A 117 -9.46 -5.75 8.03
N VAL A 118 -9.23 -5.26 6.80
CA VAL A 118 -7.89 -5.10 6.22
C VAL A 118 -7.07 -4.06 6.99
N GLU A 119 -7.73 -3.09 7.63
CA GLU A 119 -7.12 -2.18 8.61
C GLU A 119 -6.34 -2.91 9.72
N SER A 120 -6.71 -4.15 10.07
CA SER A 120 -6.01 -4.93 11.11
C SER A 120 -4.68 -5.53 10.64
N TYR A 121 -4.37 -5.48 9.34
CA TYR A 121 -3.20 -6.17 8.77
C TYR A 121 -2.16 -5.20 8.18
N PHE A 122 -2.46 -3.90 8.11
CA PHE A 122 -1.60 -2.85 7.56
C PHE A 122 -0.39 -2.46 8.46
N ASP A 123 -0.07 -3.25 9.49
CA ASP A 123 0.89 -2.89 10.54
C ASP A 123 2.31 -2.66 10.01
N ALA A 124 2.80 -3.56 9.14
CA ALA A 124 4.15 -3.49 8.59
C ALA A 124 4.32 -2.26 7.67
N HIS A 125 3.28 -1.96 6.87
CA HIS A 125 3.28 -0.79 6.02
C HIS A 125 3.23 0.50 6.84
N LEU A 126 2.38 0.55 7.87
CA LEU A 126 2.33 1.70 8.78
C LEU A 126 3.68 1.90 9.48
N ALA A 127 4.31 0.84 9.97
CA ALA A 127 5.65 0.91 10.56
C ALA A 127 6.68 1.49 9.59
N ALA A 128 6.75 0.96 8.35
CA ALA A 128 7.66 1.46 7.32
C ALA A 128 7.42 2.94 6.97
N LEU A 129 6.15 3.37 6.94
CA LEU A 129 5.79 4.77 6.72
C LEU A 129 6.30 5.66 7.86
N LEU A 130 6.03 5.28 9.12
CA LEU A 130 6.46 6.07 10.27
C LEU A 130 7.99 6.16 10.35
N GLU A 131 8.71 5.05 10.15
CA GLU A 131 10.16 5.04 10.10
C GLU A 131 10.71 5.93 8.98
N THR A 132 10.08 5.93 7.82
CA THR A 132 10.45 6.82 6.71
C THR A 132 10.26 8.29 7.09
N ILE A 133 9.12 8.65 7.67
CA ILE A 133 8.84 10.03 8.12
C ILE A 133 9.87 10.47 9.17
N TYR A 134 10.15 9.60 10.15
CA TYR A 134 11.10 9.89 11.23
C TYR A 134 12.49 10.14 10.67
N ARG A 135 12.93 9.35 9.69
CA ARG A 135 14.19 9.55 8.98
C ARG A 135 14.27 10.92 8.30
N PHE A 136 13.24 11.30 7.55
CA PHE A 136 13.18 12.63 6.93
C PHE A 136 13.17 13.76 7.95
N CYS A 137 12.62 13.53 9.15
CA CYS A 137 12.55 14.50 10.23
C CYS A 137 13.79 14.54 11.16
N GLY A 138 14.76 13.64 11.00
CA GLY A 138 15.92 13.54 11.89
C GLY A 138 15.59 12.97 13.27
N LEU A 139 14.60 12.07 13.31
CA LEU A 139 14.15 11.37 14.51
C LEU A 139 14.63 9.90 14.52
N ASP A 140 15.69 9.57 13.77
CA ASP A 140 16.20 8.20 13.60
C ASP A 140 16.57 7.50 14.92
N GLU A 141 16.91 8.29 15.96
CA GLU A 141 17.23 7.76 17.30
C GLU A 141 15.98 7.45 18.15
N LYS A 142 14.79 7.85 17.68
CA LYS A 142 13.51 7.56 18.34
C LYS A 142 12.85 6.34 17.73
N THR A 143 12.23 5.54 18.58
CA THR A 143 11.32 4.48 18.13
C THR A 143 10.13 5.11 17.43
N ALA A 144 9.88 4.74 16.18
CA ALA A 144 8.70 5.17 15.45
C ALA A 144 7.43 4.59 16.09
N CYS A 145 6.57 5.45 16.62
CA CYS A 145 5.32 5.07 17.29
C CYS A 145 4.20 6.06 16.94
N ILE A 146 2.98 5.76 17.37
CA ILE A 146 1.83 6.65 17.26
C ILE A 146 1.66 7.40 18.58
N ASP A 147 2.13 8.64 18.58
CA ASP A 147 2.06 9.60 19.68
C ASP A 147 1.52 10.95 19.15
N GLU A 148 1.60 12.02 19.97
CA GLU A 148 1.14 13.35 19.53
C GLU A 148 2.07 13.97 18.48
N LEU A 149 3.38 13.71 18.57
CA LEU A 149 4.34 14.18 17.59
C LEU A 149 4.03 13.58 16.23
N THR A 150 3.79 12.27 16.17
CA THR A 150 3.53 11.54 14.94
C THR A 150 2.21 11.96 14.30
N ASP A 151 1.17 12.22 15.10
CA ASP A 151 -0.08 12.78 14.59
C ASP A 151 0.14 14.16 13.95
N TYR A 152 0.95 15.01 14.58
CA TYR A 152 1.34 16.30 14.01
C TYR A 152 2.11 16.12 12.69
N LEU A 153 3.07 15.18 12.62
CA LEU A 153 3.83 14.91 11.40
C LEU A 153 2.91 14.43 10.27
N LEU A 154 2.09 13.42 10.53
CA LEU A 154 1.14 12.84 9.57
C LEU A 154 0.17 13.89 9.03
N SER A 155 -0.46 14.67 9.91
CA SER A 155 -1.42 15.72 9.52
C SER A 155 -0.80 16.86 8.71
N ASN A 156 0.52 17.04 8.75
CA ASN A 156 1.23 18.04 7.96
C ASN A 156 1.90 17.50 6.69
N LEU A 157 1.95 16.18 6.47
CA LEU A 157 2.47 15.62 5.22
C LEU A 157 1.81 16.22 3.96
N PRO A 158 0.47 16.43 3.90
CA PRO A 158 -0.16 17.04 2.73
C PRO A 158 0.26 18.49 2.46
N ASN A 159 0.85 19.17 3.46
CA ASN A 159 1.27 20.56 3.34
C ASN A 159 2.71 20.71 2.82
N LEU A 160 3.45 19.61 2.67
CA LEU A 160 4.79 19.60 2.08
C LEU A 160 4.73 19.89 0.57
N GLY A 161 5.84 20.43 0.04
CA GLY A 161 6.02 20.61 -1.39
C GLY A 161 5.96 19.27 -2.14
N PRO A 162 5.55 19.28 -3.43
CA PRO A 162 5.36 18.05 -4.21
C PRO A 162 6.64 17.20 -4.31
N ASP A 163 7.82 17.82 -4.39
CA ASP A 163 9.09 17.10 -4.47
C ASP A 163 9.48 16.46 -3.12
N MET A 164 9.27 17.14 -2.00
CA MET A 164 9.53 16.57 -0.67
C MET A 164 8.57 15.42 -0.38
N ARG A 165 7.28 15.60 -0.69
CA ARG A 165 6.28 14.53 -0.55
C ARG A 165 6.64 13.33 -1.43
N HIS A 166 7.07 13.60 -2.67
CA HIS A 166 7.55 12.57 -3.59
C HIS A 166 8.74 11.79 -3.02
N ASP A 167 9.75 12.46 -2.47
CA ASP A 167 10.94 11.80 -1.93
C ASP A 167 10.60 10.90 -0.73
N ILE A 168 9.65 11.31 0.11
CA ILE A 168 9.11 10.49 1.20
C ILE A 168 8.34 9.29 0.63
N GLU A 169 7.45 9.50 -0.36
CA GLU A 169 6.70 8.43 -1.04
C GLU A 169 7.63 7.39 -1.69
N ALA A 170 8.64 7.85 -2.44
CA ALA A 170 9.60 6.98 -3.11
C ALA A 170 10.47 6.21 -2.11
N SER A 171 10.89 6.86 -1.02
CA SER A 171 11.66 6.20 0.05
C SER A 171 10.84 5.13 0.78
N TYR A 172 9.57 5.42 1.04
CA TYR A 172 8.65 4.45 1.61
C TYR A 172 8.45 3.24 0.68
N LYS A 173 8.15 3.46 -0.60
CA LYS A 173 7.99 2.38 -1.59
C LYS A 173 9.29 1.57 -1.78
N TYR A 174 10.44 2.23 -1.72
CA TYR A 174 11.75 1.56 -1.74
C TYR A 174 11.90 0.63 -0.53
N GLU A 175 11.58 1.09 0.68
CA GLU A 175 11.65 0.27 1.89
C GLU A 175 10.69 -0.92 1.83
N LEU A 176 9.45 -0.71 1.37
CA LEU A 176 8.51 -1.82 1.16
C LEU A 176 9.02 -2.85 0.15
N THR A 177 9.68 -2.38 -0.91
CA THR A 177 10.26 -3.26 -1.93
C THR A 177 11.42 -4.06 -1.37
N LYS A 178 12.35 -3.39 -0.67
CA LYS A 178 13.53 -4.00 -0.06
C LYS A 178 13.18 -5.04 1.01
N THR A 179 12.11 -4.81 1.76
CA THR A 179 11.64 -5.70 2.83
C THR A 179 10.69 -6.79 2.33
N GLY A 180 10.31 -6.78 1.05
CA GLY A 180 9.34 -7.73 0.50
C GLY A 180 7.95 -7.58 1.14
N THR A 181 7.57 -6.35 1.48
CA THR A 181 6.28 -6.04 2.12
C THR A 181 5.32 -5.29 1.20
N TYR A 182 5.73 -4.96 -0.03
CA TYR A 182 4.90 -4.23 -0.98
C TYR A 182 3.66 -5.01 -1.45
N GLY A 183 2.69 -4.28 -2.00
CA GLY A 183 1.50 -4.86 -2.65
C GLY A 183 0.37 -5.15 -1.67
N THR A 184 -0.44 -6.15 -2.00
CA THR A 184 -1.62 -6.53 -1.22
C THR A 184 -1.21 -7.15 0.11
N VAL A 185 -1.87 -6.67 1.16
CA VAL A 185 -1.80 -7.30 2.48
C VAL A 185 -2.87 -8.37 2.54
N ALA A 186 -2.44 -9.63 2.70
CA ALA A 186 -3.37 -10.74 2.82
C ALA A 186 -4.22 -10.61 4.09
N ARG A 187 -5.40 -11.24 4.09
CA ARG A 187 -6.30 -11.27 5.26
C ARG A 187 -5.74 -12.05 6.45
N SER A 188 -4.60 -12.72 6.30
CA SER A 188 -3.84 -13.32 7.39
C SER A 188 -2.72 -12.40 7.93
N GLY A 189 -2.48 -11.25 7.31
CA GLY A 189 -1.30 -10.41 7.53
C GLY A 189 -0.04 -10.90 6.82
N GLN A 190 -0.12 -12.00 6.06
CA GLN A 190 0.97 -12.44 5.20
C GLN A 190 1.09 -11.52 3.97
N LEU A 191 2.30 -11.49 3.42
CA LEU A 191 2.67 -10.62 2.31
C LEU A 191 2.65 -11.46 1.04
N ASP A 192 1.83 -11.03 0.06
CA ASP A 192 1.64 -11.77 -1.18
C ASP A 192 2.63 -11.36 -2.28
N ASN A 193 3.49 -10.36 -2.00
CA ASN A 193 4.50 -9.78 -2.92
C ASN A 193 3.93 -9.44 -4.31
N LEU A 194 2.65 -9.08 -4.34
CA LEU A 194 1.87 -8.83 -5.53
C LEU A 194 0.76 -7.85 -5.19
N TYR A 195 0.47 -6.91 -6.09
CA TYR A 195 -0.79 -6.16 -6.05
C TYR A 195 -1.89 -7.05 -6.64
N TYR A 196 -2.68 -7.69 -5.80
CA TYR A 196 -3.72 -8.64 -6.18
C TYR A 196 -5.06 -7.94 -6.49
N PHE A 197 -5.67 -8.30 -7.63
CA PHE A 197 -6.97 -7.79 -8.05
C PHE A 197 -7.91 -8.92 -8.50
N ALA A 198 -9.01 -9.13 -7.80
CA ALA A 198 -10.04 -10.06 -8.26
C ALA A 198 -10.86 -9.44 -9.41
N GLN A 199 -11.03 -10.12 -10.54
CA GLN A 199 -11.95 -9.65 -11.61
C GLN A 199 -13.41 -9.61 -11.14
N THR A 200 -13.74 -10.38 -10.10
CA THR A 200 -15.07 -10.47 -9.50
C THR A 200 -15.31 -9.42 -8.41
N ASP A 201 -14.36 -8.51 -8.17
CA ASP A 201 -14.52 -7.46 -7.18
C ASP A 201 -15.69 -6.52 -7.54
N PRO A 202 -16.64 -6.25 -6.62
CA PRO A 202 -17.78 -5.37 -6.85
C PRO A 202 -17.47 -3.99 -7.47
N ASP A 203 -16.27 -3.43 -7.23
CA ASP A 203 -15.93 -2.07 -7.66
C ASP A 203 -15.73 -1.94 -9.18
N TRP A 204 -15.52 -3.06 -9.87
CA TRP A 204 -15.40 -3.11 -11.33
C TRP A 204 -16.08 -4.31 -11.99
N ALA A 205 -16.47 -5.34 -11.25
CA ALA A 205 -17.06 -6.58 -11.78
C ALA A 205 -18.23 -6.34 -12.73
N GLY A 206 -19.08 -5.35 -12.43
CA GLY A 206 -20.25 -5.00 -13.24
C GLY A 206 -19.98 -4.13 -14.46
N GLU A 207 -18.74 -3.69 -14.69
CA GLU A 207 -18.42 -2.86 -15.85
C GLU A 207 -18.50 -3.63 -17.15
N ILE A 208 -19.17 -3.04 -18.14
CA ILE A 208 -19.38 -3.63 -19.48
C ILE A 208 -18.03 -3.87 -20.16
N PHE A 209 -17.73 -5.12 -20.49
CA PHE A 209 -16.56 -5.54 -21.23
C PHE A 209 -16.98 -6.55 -22.29
N GLU A 210 -17.68 -6.03 -23.29
CA GLU A 210 -18.40 -6.82 -24.29
C GLU A 210 -17.86 -6.62 -25.70
N PHE A 211 -18.15 -7.61 -26.54
CA PHE A 211 -18.02 -7.52 -28.00
C PHE A 211 -19.40 -7.74 -28.61
N GLU A 212 -19.72 -6.99 -29.66
CA GLU A 212 -20.98 -7.14 -30.41
C GLU A 212 -22.26 -7.07 -29.54
N GLY A 213 -22.24 -6.34 -28.42
CA GLY A 213 -23.42 -6.13 -27.59
C GLY A 213 -23.85 -7.35 -26.78
N ASN A 214 -22.94 -8.30 -26.51
CA ASN A 214 -23.27 -9.54 -25.80
C ASN A 214 -23.54 -9.38 -24.29
N GLY A 215 -23.43 -8.18 -23.74
CA GLY A 215 -23.68 -7.85 -22.34
C GLY A 215 -22.61 -8.30 -21.36
N ALA A 216 -21.46 -8.81 -21.83
CA ALA A 216 -20.41 -9.32 -20.96
C ALA A 216 -19.80 -8.21 -20.09
N THR A 217 -19.35 -8.58 -18.90
CA THR A 217 -18.73 -7.67 -17.94
C THR A 217 -17.30 -8.08 -17.61
N LEU A 218 -16.58 -7.26 -16.82
CA LEU A 218 -15.28 -7.65 -16.27
C LEU A 218 -15.36 -8.92 -15.42
N LYS A 219 -16.49 -9.15 -14.72
CA LYS A 219 -16.70 -10.42 -14.01
C LYS A 219 -16.63 -11.61 -14.95
N ASP A 220 -17.15 -11.49 -16.16
CA ASP A 220 -17.29 -12.59 -17.11
C ASP A 220 -16.03 -12.81 -17.95
N ARG A 221 -15.35 -11.72 -18.35
CA ARG A 221 -14.27 -11.73 -19.37
C ARG A 221 -13.00 -10.98 -18.96
N GLY A 222 -12.95 -10.44 -17.75
CA GLY A 222 -11.89 -9.54 -17.28
C GLY A 222 -10.63 -10.22 -16.73
N CYS A 223 -10.46 -11.54 -16.87
CA CYS A 223 -9.28 -12.25 -16.33
C CYS A 223 -7.96 -11.68 -16.87
N GLY A 224 -7.90 -11.33 -18.17
CA GLY A 224 -6.74 -10.69 -18.78
C GLY A 224 -6.49 -9.28 -18.25
N CYS A 225 -7.54 -8.46 -18.08
CA CYS A 225 -7.44 -7.12 -17.50
C CYS A 225 -6.94 -7.17 -16.05
N ALA A 226 -7.44 -8.12 -15.26
CA ALA A 226 -7.02 -8.31 -13.88
C ALA A 226 -5.57 -8.81 -13.78
N CYS A 227 -5.15 -9.77 -14.60
CA CYS A 227 -3.76 -10.22 -14.62
C CYS A 227 -2.79 -9.11 -15.05
N ALA A 228 -3.16 -8.31 -16.06
CA ALA A 228 -2.38 -7.14 -16.46
C ALA A 228 -2.31 -6.12 -15.30
N ALA A 229 -3.43 -5.84 -14.64
CA ALA A 229 -3.48 -4.96 -13.48
C ALA A 229 -2.51 -5.40 -12.38
N MET A 230 -2.51 -6.70 -12.03
CA MET A 230 -1.61 -7.25 -11.01
C MET A 230 -0.14 -7.07 -11.38
N VAL A 231 0.24 -7.45 -12.60
CA VAL A 231 1.64 -7.39 -13.07
C VAL A 231 2.12 -5.94 -13.13
N PHE A 232 1.34 -5.05 -13.75
CA PHE A 232 1.75 -3.68 -14.00
C PHE A 232 1.81 -2.89 -12.70
N SER A 233 0.83 -3.09 -11.82
CA SER A 233 0.85 -2.47 -10.49
C SER A 233 2.07 -2.92 -9.69
N THR A 234 2.45 -4.20 -9.81
CA THR A 234 3.61 -4.75 -9.11
C THR A 234 4.92 -4.19 -9.62
N TYR A 235 5.12 -4.05 -10.94
CA TYR A 235 6.36 -3.47 -11.46
C TYR A 235 6.45 -1.95 -11.27
N HIS A 236 5.33 -1.23 -11.38
CA HIS A 236 5.33 0.22 -11.18
C HIS A 236 5.22 0.63 -9.71
N LYS A 237 4.85 -0.28 -8.80
CA LYS A 237 4.55 -0.03 -7.37
C LYS A 237 3.47 1.02 -7.16
N VAL A 238 2.49 1.05 -8.05
CA VAL A 238 1.29 1.92 -7.99
C VAL A 238 0.07 1.11 -8.38
N GLU A 239 -1.14 1.54 -8.02
CA GLU A 239 -2.34 0.81 -8.41
C GLU A 239 -2.83 1.16 -9.80
N ILE A 240 -2.70 0.18 -10.69
CA ILE A 240 -3.26 0.20 -12.04
C ILE A 240 -4.37 -0.83 -12.08
N THR A 241 -5.60 -0.37 -11.85
CA THR A 241 -6.76 -1.25 -11.61
C THR A 241 -7.23 -1.99 -12.87
N PRO A 242 -8.03 -3.07 -12.74
CA PRO A 242 -8.65 -3.75 -13.88
C PRO A 242 -9.50 -2.82 -14.77
N ARG A 243 -10.08 -1.75 -14.22
CA ARG A 243 -10.81 -0.71 -14.95
C ARG A 243 -9.91 0.05 -15.94
N TRP A 244 -8.67 0.35 -15.56
CA TRP A 244 -7.71 1.03 -16.43
C TRP A 244 -7.29 0.12 -17.59
N MET A 245 -7.01 -1.14 -17.27
CA MET A 245 -6.66 -2.18 -18.25
C MET A 245 -7.79 -2.43 -19.26
N ARG A 246 -9.03 -2.45 -18.77
CA ARG A 246 -10.26 -2.47 -19.58
C ARG A 246 -10.34 -1.28 -20.54
N THR A 247 -10.07 -0.08 -20.04
CA THR A 247 -10.17 1.15 -20.82
C THR A 247 -9.21 1.11 -22.01
N TYR A 248 -7.97 0.69 -21.78
CA TYR A 248 -7.00 0.47 -22.85
C TYR A 248 -7.47 -0.58 -23.87
N ALA A 249 -7.95 -1.74 -23.39
CA ALA A 249 -8.44 -2.81 -24.26
C ALA A 249 -9.54 -2.33 -25.23
N LEU A 250 -10.48 -1.51 -24.74
CA LEU A 250 -11.58 -0.99 -25.54
C LEU A 250 -11.13 0.14 -26.48
N GLN A 251 -10.23 1.02 -26.05
CA GLN A 251 -9.74 2.14 -26.87
C GLN A 251 -8.92 1.66 -28.08
N ASP A 252 -8.12 0.61 -27.92
CA ASP A 252 -7.27 0.06 -28.97
C ASP A 252 -7.99 -1.02 -29.82
N ASN A 253 -9.31 -1.15 -29.66
CA ASN A 253 -10.17 -2.11 -30.36
C ASN A 253 -9.69 -3.58 -30.26
N TYR A 254 -9.16 -3.99 -29.11
CA TYR A 254 -8.85 -5.41 -28.92
C TYR A 254 -10.13 -6.25 -29.06
N PRO A 255 -10.07 -7.43 -29.72
CA PRO A 255 -11.22 -8.30 -29.86
C PRO A 255 -11.53 -8.95 -28.52
N VAL A 256 -12.45 -8.36 -27.75
CA VAL A 256 -12.86 -8.83 -26.41
C VAL A 256 -13.93 -9.94 -26.44
N SER A 257 -14.13 -10.60 -27.58
CA SER A 257 -15.26 -11.51 -27.84
C SER A 257 -15.34 -12.69 -26.88
N TYR A 258 -14.22 -13.34 -26.59
CA TYR A 258 -14.15 -14.46 -25.65
C TYR A 258 -13.17 -14.21 -24.49
N GLY A 259 -12.66 -12.99 -24.38
CA GLY A 259 -11.52 -12.61 -23.55
C GLY A 259 -10.46 -11.91 -24.40
N LEU A 260 -9.37 -11.49 -23.77
CA LEU A 260 -8.25 -10.82 -24.46
C LEU A 260 -7.33 -11.83 -25.15
N PRO A 261 -6.76 -11.50 -26.32
CA PRO A 261 -5.72 -12.30 -26.96
C PRO A 261 -4.37 -12.14 -26.23
N ASN A 262 -3.42 -13.06 -26.41
CA ASN A 262 -2.12 -12.97 -25.73
C ASN A 262 -1.34 -11.71 -26.13
N GLU A 263 -1.50 -11.27 -27.38
CA GLU A 263 -0.85 -10.09 -27.95
C GLU A 263 -1.25 -8.78 -27.25
N TYR A 264 -2.39 -8.79 -26.53
CA TYR A 264 -2.78 -7.69 -25.66
C TYR A 264 -1.69 -7.32 -24.64
N PHE A 265 -1.05 -8.32 -24.03
CA PHE A 265 -0.05 -8.07 -22.99
C PHE A 265 1.22 -7.42 -23.54
N GLU A 266 1.59 -7.72 -24.79
CA GLU A 266 2.67 -6.99 -25.46
C GLU A 266 2.28 -5.56 -25.80
N GLY A 267 1.06 -5.36 -26.34
CA GLY A 267 0.56 -4.03 -26.70
C GLY A 267 0.48 -3.10 -25.51
N ILE A 268 -0.12 -3.56 -24.42
CA ILE A 268 -0.28 -2.76 -23.21
C ILE A 268 1.05 -2.51 -22.50
N ALA A 269 1.98 -3.46 -22.50
CA ALA A 269 3.32 -3.25 -21.94
C ALA A 269 4.09 -2.18 -22.70
N ARG A 270 3.99 -2.15 -24.04
CA ARG A 270 4.57 -1.06 -24.85
C ARG A 270 3.89 0.29 -24.58
N TYR A 271 2.57 0.30 -24.45
CA TYR A 271 1.82 1.54 -24.20
C TYR A 271 2.15 2.15 -22.83
N TYR A 272 2.30 1.31 -21.79
CA TYR A 272 2.57 1.74 -20.42
C TYR A 272 4.02 1.54 -19.98
N GLU A 273 4.96 1.28 -20.89
CA GLU A 273 6.38 1.05 -20.56
C GLU A 273 6.93 2.11 -19.61
N ASN A 274 6.57 3.37 -19.85
CA ASN A 274 7.05 4.54 -19.10
C ASN A 274 5.95 5.22 -18.29
N LEU A 275 4.84 4.53 -18.00
CA LEU A 275 3.67 5.10 -17.32
C LEU A 275 4.05 5.88 -16.04
N GLU A 276 4.86 5.25 -15.19
CA GLU A 276 5.34 5.83 -13.94
C GLU A 276 6.81 6.28 -14.00
N TYR A 277 7.42 6.37 -15.19
CA TYR A 277 8.84 6.74 -15.29
C TYR A 277 9.07 8.17 -14.80
N ALA A 278 8.19 9.11 -15.18
CA ALA A 278 8.30 10.50 -14.76
C ALA A 278 7.99 10.70 -13.27
N ARG A 279 7.28 9.78 -12.61
CA ARG A 279 6.98 9.84 -11.17
C ARG A 279 7.98 9.03 -10.37
N TYR A 280 8.18 7.75 -10.65
CA TYR A 280 9.01 6.86 -9.83
C TYR A 280 10.26 6.34 -10.54
N GLY A 281 10.49 6.69 -11.81
CA GLY A 281 11.60 6.13 -12.59
C GLY A 281 11.41 4.65 -12.94
N THR A 282 10.26 4.06 -12.62
CA THR A 282 9.96 2.67 -12.92
C THR A 282 9.63 2.49 -14.40
N LYS A 283 10.02 1.33 -14.93
CA LYS A 283 9.70 0.90 -16.29
C LYS A 283 9.15 -0.51 -16.27
N LEU A 284 8.35 -0.84 -17.28
CA LEU A 284 7.91 -2.21 -17.53
C LEU A 284 8.40 -2.68 -18.89
N ASN A 285 9.29 -3.66 -18.89
CA ASN A 285 9.76 -4.27 -20.13
C ASN A 285 8.64 -5.05 -20.83
N ALA A 286 8.66 -5.06 -22.16
CA ALA A 286 7.74 -5.88 -22.94
C ALA A 286 7.91 -7.38 -22.60
N PRO A 287 6.82 -8.13 -22.44
CA PRO A 287 6.90 -9.55 -22.14
C PRO A 287 7.30 -10.37 -23.37
N ALA A 288 7.77 -11.59 -23.12
CA ALA A 288 7.91 -12.63 -24.14
C ALA A 288 6.77 -13.65 -24.03
N ILE A 289 6.14 -13.98 -25.17
CA ILE A 289 5.07 -14.98 -25.24
C ILE A 289 5.64 -16.32 -25.69
N TYR A 290 5.58 -17.33 -24.82
CA TYR A 290 6.03 -18.69 -25.09
C TYR A 290 4.82 -19.63 -25.25
N LYS A 291 4.80 -20.41 -26.33
CA LYS A 291 3.82 -21.49 -26.49
C LYS A 291 4.21 -22.67 -25.62
N LYS A 292 3.24 -23.52 -25.28
CA LYS A 292 3.44 -24.70 -24.43
C LYS A 292 4.73 -25.49 -24.66
N LYS A 293 5.03 -25.82 -25.92
CA LYS A 293 6.20 -26.63 -26.31
C LYS A 293 7.57 -25.95 -26.06
N GLU A 294 7.57 -24.65 -25.81
CA GLU A 294 8.77 -23.81 -25.63
C GLU A 294 9.07 -23.61 -24.13
N VAL A 295 8.15 -24.02 -23.25
CA VAL A 295 8.26 -23.75 -21.82
C VAL A 295 8.89 -24.93 -21.09
N ASN A 296 9.93 -24.64 -20.33
CA ASN A 296 10.49 -25.52 -19.32
C ASN A 296 10.02 -25.05 -17.94
N MET A 297 9.23 -25.86 -17.24
CA MET A 297 8.66 -25.47 -15.94
C MET A 297 9.72 -25.26 -14.85
N GLN A 298 10.87 -25.95 -14.92
CA GLN A 298 11.95 -25.75 -13.97
C GLN A 298 12.66 -24.42 -14.18
N THR A 299 12.89 -24.04 -15.45
CA THR A 299 13.43 -22.72 -15.79
C THR A 299 12.46 -21.61 -15.38
N LEU A 300 11.16 -21.81 -15.62
CA LEU A 300 10.13 -20.86 -15.22
C LEU A 300 10.08 -20.67 -13.68
N ALA A 301 10.21 -21.76 -12.92
CA ALA A 301 10.30 -21.72 -11.46
C ALA A 301 11.51 -20.89 -10.99
N ASP A 302 12.70 -21.16 -11.55
CA ASP A 302 13.92 -20.42 -11.23
C ASP A 302 13.79 -18.92 -11.54
N GLN A 303 13.19 -18.58 -12.68
CA GLN A 303 12.95 -17.20 -13.09
C GLN A 303 12.00 -16.47 -12.13
N ILE A 304 10.92 -17.12 -11.70
CA ILE A 304 9.93 -16.51 -10.82
C ILE A 304 10.48 -16.33 -9.39
N GLU A 305 11.20 -17.33 -8.90
CA GLU A 305 11.72 -17.35 -7.53
C GLU A 305 13.00 -16.53 -7.37
N ASN A 306 14.00 -16.81 -8.20
CA ASN A 306 15.35 -16.30 -7.98
C ASN A 306 15.66 -15.03 -8.79
N GLN A 307 14.88 -14.75 -9.84
CA GLN A 307 15.10 -13.56 -10.69
C GLN A 307 13.99 -12.51 -10.51
N GLY A 308 13.01 -12.77 -9.65
CA GLY A 308 11.91 -11.86 -9.37
C GLY A 308 10.90 -11.72 -10.52
N TYR A 309 10.93 -12.61 -11.53
CA TYR A 309 10.05 -12.47 -12.69
C TYR A 309 8.60 -12.79 -12.34
N LEU A 310 7.67 -12.16 -13.07
CA LEU A 310 6.25 -12.53 -13.06
C LEU A 310 5.87 -13.15 -14.40
N ALA A 311 4.96 -14.11 -14.37
CA ALA A 311 4.40 -14.70 -15.57
C ALA A 311 2.88 -14.70 -15.54
N ILE A 312 2.23 -14.41 -16.67
CA ILE A 312 0.82 -14.70 -16.86
C ILE A 312 0.71 -16.05 -17.56
N ILE A 313 0.00 -16.98 -16.96
CA ILE A 313 -0.29 -18.28 -17.57
C ILE A 313 -1.66 -18.22 -18.27
N HIS A 314 -1.68 -18.59 -19.54
CA HIS A 314 -2.91 -18.79 -20.31
C HIS A 314 -3.27 -20.27 -20.26
N VAL A 315 -4.32 -20.62 -19.53
CA VAL A 315 -4.80 -22.01 -19.41
C VAL A 315 -6.04 -22.26 -20.25
N VAL A 316 -6.22 -23.51 -20.64
CA VAL A 316 -7.48 -24.02 -21.21
C VAL A 316 -8.30 -24.74 -20.14
N LYS A 317 -9.40 -25.39 -20.54
CA LYS A 317 -10.21 -26.24 -19.66
C LYS A 317 -9.34 -27.23 -18.88
N GLY A 318 -9.48 -27.23 -17.56
CA GLY A 318 -8.65 -28.03 -16.65
C GLY A 318 -9.00 -27.85 -15.18
N ALA A 319 -7.99 -27.90 -14.32
CA ALA A 319 -8.10 -27.82 -12.86
C ALA A 319 -8.69 -26.49 -12.40
N PHE A 320 -8.35 -25.38 -13.07
CA PHE A 320 -8.78 -24.04 -12.68
C PHE A 320 -10.07 -23.57 -13.34
N THR A 321 -10.46 -24.14 -14.48
CA THR A 321 -11.46 -23.51 -15.35
C THR A 321 -12.15 -24.49 -16.29
N SER A 322 -13.37 -24.16 -16.71
CA SER A 322 -14.11 -24.89 -17.75
C SER A 322 -13.85 -24.39 -19.17
N HIS A 323 -13.23 -23.21 -19.31
CA HIS A 323 -12.91 -22.52 -20.56
C HIS A 323 -11.50 -21.91 -20.50
N GLU A 324 -11.06 -21.15 -21.49
CA GLU A 324 -9.78 -20.43 -21.40
C GLU A 324 -9.79 -19.41 -20.25
N HIS A 325 -8.64 -19.24 -19.59
CA HIS A 325 -8.49 -18.35 -18.43
C HIS A 325 -7.05 -17.85 -18.29
N TYR A 326 -6.87 -16.66 -17.73
CA TYR A 326 -5.56 -16.09 -17.39
C TYR A 326 -5.40 -16.04 -15.88
N MET A 327 -4.20 -16.39 -15.39
CA MET A 327 -3.80 -16.28 -13.99
C MET A 327 -2.35 -15.78 -13.93
N VAL A 328 -1.91 -15.26 -12.79
CA VAL A 328 -0.52 -14.84 -12.59
C VAL A 328 0.22 -15.90 -11.78
N LEU A 329 1.44 -16.25 -12.20
CA LEU A 329 2.40 -17.01 -11.41
C LEU A 329 3.34 -16.02 -10.73
N CYS A 330 3.31 -15.96 -9.40
CA CYS A 330 3.97 -14.90 -8.62
C CYS A 330 4.95 -15.41 -7.55
N GLY A 331 5.08 -16.71 -7.37
CA GLY A 331 6.04 -17.31 -6.45
C GLY A 331 6.23 -18.80 -6.72
N TYR A 332 7.21 -19.39 -6.04
CA TYR A 332 7.46 -20.83 -6.10
C TYR A 332 7.97 -21.32 -4.76
N GLU A 333 7.44 -22.44 -4.27
CA GLU A 333 7.82 -23.01 -2.98
C GLU A 333 7.82 -24.54 -3.04
N VAL A 334 8.69 -25.16 -2.24
CA VAL A 334 8.65 -26.61 -2.00
C VAL A 334 7.98 -26.85 -0.66
N ILE A 335 6.75 -27.36 -0.69
CA ILE A 335 5.94 -27.62 0.50
C ILE A 335 5.85 -29.13 0.70
N ASP A 336 6.28 -29.61 1.87
CA ASP A 336 6.31 -31.05 2.21
C ASP A 336 7.08 -31.91 1.17
N GLY A 337 8.13 -31.33 0.57
CA GLY A 337 8.95 -31.99 -0.45
C GLY A 337 8.36 -31.97 -1.87
N GLN A 338 7.18 -31.37 -2.07
CA GLN A 338 6.53 -31.23 -3.36
C GLN A 338 6.65 -29.79 -3.88
N PRO A 339 7.08 -29.56 -5.14
CA PRO A 339 7.16 -28.22 -5.70
C PRO A 339 5.78 -27.67 -6.08
N TYR A 340 5.58 -26.38 -5.81
CA TYR A 340 4.38 -25.62 -6.15
C TYR A 340 4.75 -24.24 -6.70
N PHE A 341 4.01 -23.79 -7.70
CA PHE A 341 3.90 -22.37 -8.01
C PHE A 341 2.80 -21.75 -7.14
N LEU A 342 3.02 -20.52 -6.67
CA LEU A 342 1.95 -19.67 -6.16
C LEU A 342 1.24 -19.02 -7.35
N VAL A 343 -0.07 -19.28 -7.45
CA VAL A 343 -0.94 -18.80 -8.52
C VAL A 343 -1.91 -17.77 -7.94
N ALA A 344 -1.91 -16.57 -8.53
CA ALA A 344 -2.92 -15.55 -8.33
C ALA A 344 -3.99 -15.65 -9.43
N ASP A 345 -5.10 -16.31 -9.10
CA ASP A 345 -6.27 -16.43 -9.95
C ASP A 345 -7.19 -15.22 -9.73
N PRO A 346 -7.50 -14.42 -10.77
CA PRO A 346 -8.39 -13.28 -10.62
C PRO A 346 -9.86 -13.66 -10.38
N TYR A 347 -10.27 -14.91 -10.60
CA TYR A 347 -11.64 -15.37 -10.38
C TYR A 347 -11.74 -16.16 -9.06
N VAL A 348 -12.00 -15.44 -7.95
CA VAL A 348 -12.01 -15.97 -6.58
C VAL A 348 -13.21 -16.89 -6.27
N LEU A 349 -13.25 -18.09 -6.87
CA LEU A 349 -14.28 -19.09 -6.59
C LEU A 349 -13.70 -20.49 -6.51
N GLN A 350 -13.12 -20.86 -5.35
CA GLN A 350 -12.42 -22.15 -5.18
C GLN A 350 -13.27 -23.39 -5.47
N SER A 351 -14.61 -23.31 -5.38
CA SER A 351 -15.50 -24.43 -5.71
C SER A 351 -15.46 -24.85 -7.19
N ARG A 352 -14.87 -24.02 -8.06
CA ARG A 352 -14.63 -24.37 -9.46
C ARG A 352 -13.40 -25.27 -9.66
N TYR A 353 -12.50 -25.30 -8.67
CA TYR A 353 -11.24 -26.01 -8.77
C TYR A 353 -11.43 -27.52 -8.65
N LYS A 354 -10.58 -28.24 -9.38
CA LYS A 354 -10.52 -29.71 -9.43
C LYS A 354 -9.08 -30.14 -9.24
N ASP A 355 -8.86 -31.45 -9.13
CA ASP A 355 -7.53 -32.04 -8.99
C ASP A 355 -6.80 -31.50 -7.75
N TRP A 356 -7.50 -31.46 -6.61
CA TRP A 356 -6.97 -31.01 -5.31
C TRP A 356 -5.84 -31.89 -4.77
N ASP A 357 -5.53 -33.02 -5.41
CA ASP A 357 -4.30 -33.78 -5.19
C ASP A 357 -3.06 -33.05 -5.75
N GLN A 358 -3.25 -32.07 -6.64
CA GLN A 358 -2.20 -31.24 -7.25
C GLN A 358 -2.35 -29.74 -6.95
N LEU A 359 -3.39 -29.36 -6.19
CA LEU A 359 -3.62 -28.00 -5.73
C LEU A 359 -3.59 -27.95 -4.21
N ARG A 360 -3.22 -26.80 -3.64
CA ARG A 360 -3.23 -26.57 -2.20
C ARG A 360 -3.69 -25.14 -1.90
N LYS A 361 -4.51 -24.99 -0.87
CA LYS A 361 -4.92 -23.67 -0.39
C LYS A 361 -3.74 -22.98 0.27
N THR A 362 -3.67 -21.66 0.12
CA THR A 362 -2.81 -20.82 0.94
C THR A 362 -3.48 -20.55 2.29
N ASP A 363 -2.68 -20.15 3.27
CA ASP A 363 -3.10 -19.66 4.59
C ASP A 363 -3.26 -18.13 4.63
N THR A 364 -3.13 -17.47 3.48
CA THR A 364 -3.26 -16.01 3.27
C THR A 364 -4.67 -15.48 3.59
N GLY A 365 -5.70 -16.35 3.52
CA GLY A 365 -7.10 -15.94 3.54
C GLY A 365 -7.55 -15.23 2.26
N ASN A 366 -6.70 -15.20 1.22
CA ASN A 366 -7.05 -14.74 -0.12
C ASN A 366 -7.50 -15.94 -0.97
N ASP A 367 -8.80 -16.00 -1.28
CA ASP A 367 -9.39 -17.13 -1.99
C ASP A 367 -8.89 -17.30 -3.43
N GLY A 368 -8.21 -16.30 -3.99
CA GLY A 368 -7.59 -16.34 -5.31
C GLY A 368 -6.13 -16.78 -5.32
N LEU A 369 -5.50 -16.96 -4.15
CA LEU A 369 -4.13 -17.45 -4.05
C LEU A 369 -4.10 -18.95 -3.76
N ILE A 370 -3.56 -19.70 -4.71
CA ILE A 370 -3.55 -21.17 -4.70
C ILE A 370 -2.17 -21.68 -5.10
N TYR A 371 -1.69 -22.67 -4.37
CA TYR A 371 -0.51 -23.43 -4.76
C TYR A 371 -0.89 -24.50 -5.79
N ALA A 372 -0.11 -24.61 -6.86
CA ALA A 372 -0.33 -25.57 -7.94
C ALA A 372 0.95 -26.26 -8.37
N THR A 373 0.92 -27.58 -8.53
CA THR A 373 2.12 -28.31 -9.00
C THR A 373 2.51 -27.90 -10.42
N PRO A 374 3.80 -28.01 -10.79
CA PRO A 374 4.23 -27.80 -12.17
C PRO A 374 3.47 -28.68 -13.18
N ASP A 375 3.12 -29.91 -12.79
CA ASP A 375 2.45 -30.88 -13.67
C ASP A 375 1.03 -30.45 -14.06
N VAL A 376 0.22 -30.00 -13.10
CA VAL A 376 -1.15 -29.55 -13.38
C VAL A 376 -1.15 -28.27 -14.22
N LEU A 377 -0.23 -27.34 -13.94
CA LEU A 377 -0.07 -26.11 -14.73
C LEU A 377 0.39 -26.43 -16.15
N TYR A 378 1.41 -27.27 -16.32
CA TYR A 378 1.89 -27.66 -17.64
C TYR A 378 0.83 -28.43 -18.44
N ARG A 379 0.04 -29.28 -17.78
CA ARG A 379 -1.08 -29.99 -18.42
C ARG A 379 -2.09 -29.00 -19.01
N ASP A 380 -2.47 -27.99 -18.25
CA ASP A 380 -3.59 -27.10 -18.59
C ASP A 380 -3.17 -25.84 -19.37
N MET A 381 -1.88 -25.51 -19.41
CA MET A 381 -1.41 -24.32 -20.12
C MET A 381 -1.46 -24.46 -21.65
N LYS A 382 -1.71 -23.31 -22.27
CA LYS A 382 -1.60 -23.02 -23.71
C LYS A 382 -0.38 -22.16 -23.99
N ALA A 383 -0.13 -21.15 -23.16
CA ALA A 383 0.99 -20.22 -23.29
C ALA A 383 1.42 -19.64 -21.93
N ILE A 384 2.64 -19.10 -21.91
CA ILE A 384 3.18 -18.27 -20.83
C ILE A 384 3.52 -16.90 -21.43
N ILE A 385 3.13 -15.83 -20.75
CA ILE A 385 3.54 -14.46 -21.02
C ILE A 385 4.49 -14.07 -19.89
N LEU A 386 5.79 -14.07 -20.16
CA LEU A 386 6.83 -13.86 -19.16
C LEU A 386 7.33 -12.42 -19.19
N PHE A 387 7.30 -11.75 -18.04
CA PHE A 387 7.88 -10.43 -17.85
C PHE A 387 9.26 -10.61 -17.23
N SER A 388 10.30 -10.54 -18.07
CA SER A 388 11.70 -10.79 -17.67
C SER A 388 12.33 -9.53 -17.07
N GLN A 389 11.90 -9.22 -15.85
CA GLN A 389 12.35 -8.08 -15.07
C GLN A 389 12.26 -8.43 -13.59
N ASP A 390 13.23 -7.95 -12.80
CA ASP A 390 13.17 -8.15 -11.35
C ASP A 390 12.11 -7.23 -10.74
N ARG A 391 11.08 -7.83 -10.14
CA ARG A 391 10.02 -7.08 -9.43
C ARG A 391 10.49 -6.49 -8.10
N ASN A 392 11.64 -6.92 -7.58
CA ASN A 392 12.18 -6.47 -6.30
C ASN A 392 13.14 -5.28 -6.44
N GLU A 393 13.24 -4.71 -7.65
CA GLU A 393 13.96 -3.46 -7.87
C GLU A 393 13.00 -2.26 -7.83
N PHE A 394 13.40 -1.20 -7.11
CA PHE A 394 12.73 0.09 -7.14
C PHE A 394 13.78 1.21 -7.12
N PRO A 395 13.69 2.23 -8.01
CA PRO A 395 14.65 3.32 -8.02
C PRO A 395 14.54 4.20 -6.77
N LEU A 396 15.68 4.55 -6.20
CA LEU A 396 15.76 5.53 -5.12
C LEU A 396 16.54 6.76 -5.59
N TYR A 397 15.95 7.95 -5.46
CA TYR A 397 16.57 9.23 -5.82
C TYR A 397 15.85 10.38 -5.10
N CYS A 398 16.51 11.53 -5.03
CA CYS A 398 15.98 12.75 -4.43
C CYS A 398 15.64 13.77 -5.52
N ARG A 399 14.45 14.38 -5.44
CA ARG A 399 14.00 15.51 -6.28
C ARG A 399 14.13 16.84 -5.56
N THR A 400 13.94 16.80 -4.25
CA THR A 400 13.97 17.98 -3.40
C THR A 400 15.32 18.68 -3.49
N GLN A 401 15.32 20.00 -3.51
CA GLN A 401 16.55 20.81 -3.64
C GLN A 401 16.96 21.50 -2.33
N ARG A 402 16.10 21.50 -1.32
CA ARG A 402 16.32 22.15 -0.02
C ARG A 402 15.43 21.55 1.05
N ALA A 403 15.84 21.69 2.31
CA ALA A 403 14.97 21.31 3.42
C ALA A 403 13.66 22.12 3.42
N GLU A 404 12.60 21.49 3.92
CA GLU A 404 11.27 22.12 4.04
C GLU A 404 10.81 22.12 5.49
N ALA A 405 10.17 23.21 5.93
CA ALA A 405 9.66 23.33 7.28
C ALA A 405 8.18 22.97 7.33
N LEU A 406 7.77 22.20 8.34
CA LEU A 406 6.35 21.97 8.61
C LEU A 406 5.69 23.27 9.05
N ALA A 407 4.42 23.42 8.65
CA ALA A 407 3.64 24.61 8.97
C ALA A 407 3.42 24.74 10.49
N PRO A 408 3.31 25.97 11.02
CA PRO A 408 2.84 26.16 12.38
C PRO A 408 1.44 25.55 12.54
N GLU A 409 1.15 25.00 13.72
CA GLU A 409 -0.20 24.59 14.08
C GLU A 409 -1.19 25.73 13.81
N ARG A 410 -2.32 25.41 13.18
CA ARG A 410 -3.42 26.37 13.08
C ARG A 410 -4.11 26.39 14.45
N SER A 411 -3.94 27.51 15.16
CA SER A 411 -4.59 27.83 16.43
C SER A 411 -6.11 27.66 16.41
#